data_AF-J1E886-F1
#
_entry.id   AF-J1E886-F1
#
_cell.length_a   1.000
_cell.length_b   1.000
_cell.length_c   1.000
_cell.angle_alpha   90.00
_cell.angle_beta   90.00
_cell.angle_gamma   90.00
#
_symmetry.space_group_name_H-M   'P 1'
#
loop_
_entity.id
_entity.type
_entity.pdbx_description
1 polymer ?
#
loop_
_entity_poly.entity_id
_entity_poly.type
_entity_poly.pdbx_seq_one_letter_code
_entity_poly.pdbx_strand_id
1 'polypeptide(L)'
;MPQREALVIAPDDGALVLQPSGRSWHQGLAKAQAEARMAEFFKGTHDHGNGYAWSSFSGFDFGGMPCWLSVGFHEGLLNMVLMGVGLPGAQEEDGWPTQKAIDNEIAFVRRVLHQQLGRNFGNHSVSFPWGEAWSRFDPKGFMASAGLSYASGPTA
;
A
#
# COMPACT_ATOMS: atom_id res chain seq x y z
N MET A 1 -24.28 0.08 9.74
CA MET A 1 -23.05 -0.55 9.23
C MET A 1 -21.88 0.19 9.85
N PRO A 2 -20.83 -0.50 10.35
CA PRO A 2 -19.64 0.21 10.83
C PRO A 2 -19.10 1.10 9.69
N GLN A 3 -18.70 2.32 10.04
CA GLN A 3 -18.10 3.24 9.09
C GLN A 3 -16.80 2.61 8.58
N ARG A 4 -16.67 2.43 7.25
CA ARG A 4 -15.45 1.87 6.68
C ARG A 4 -14.31 2.86 6.90
N GLU A 5 -13.19 2.36 7.39
CA GLU A 5 -11.96 3.14 7.47
C GLU A 5 -11.46 3.47 6.07
N ALA A 6 -11.05 4.71 5.84
CA ALA A 6 -10.37 5.15 4.63
C ALA A 6 -8.87 5.30 4.90
N LEU A 7 -8.07 4.69 4.04
CA LEU A 7 -6.62 4.82 4.05
C LEU A 7 -6.20 6.10 3.34
N VAL A 8 -5.46 6.94 4.08
CA VAL A 8 -4.86 8.19 3.62
C VAL A 8 -3.35 8.12 3.85
N ILE A 9 -2.59 8.59 2.87
CA ILE A 9 -1.13 8.69 2.96
C ILE A 9 -0.77 10.14 3.25
N ALA A 10 -0.08 10.37 4.36
CA ALA A 10 0.40 11.70 4.74
C ALA A 10 1.53 12.14 3.79
N PRO A 11 1.44 13.34 3.17
CA PRO A 11 2.45 13.79 2.22
C PRO A 11 3.81 14.10 2.86
N ASP A 12 3.81 14.47 4.14
CA ASP A 12 5.00 14.99 4.84
C ASP A 12 5.99 13.89 5.24
N ASP A 13 5.49 12.70 5.60
CA ASP A 13 6.30 11.60 6.14
C ASP A 13 5.94 10.22 5.56
N GLY A 14 4.95 10.14 4.66
CA GLY A 14 4.50 8.89 4.06
C GLY A 14 3.75 7.99 5.04
N ALA A 15 3.29 8.50 6.19
CA ALA A 15 2.52 7.71 7.14
C ALA A 15 1.18 7.26 6.52
N LEU A 16 0.83 6.01 6.76
CA LEU A 16 -0.47 5.42 6.43
C LEU A 16 -1.42 5.70 7.59
N VAL A 17 -2.52 6.42 7.35
CA VAL A 17 -3.49 6.82 8.37
C VAL A 17 -4.87 6.28 7.98
N LEU A 18 -5.51 5.56 8.89
CA LEU A 18 -6.90 5.17 8.77
C LEU A 18 -7.81 6.25 9.34
N GLN A 19 -8.82 6.65 8.57
CA GLN A 19 -9.83 7.63 8.97
C GLN A 19 -11.21 6.97 9.04
N PRO A 20 -12.02 7.22 10.09
CA PRO A 20 -11.84 8.30 11.07
C PRO A 20 -11.03 7.91 12.32
N SER A 21 -10.59 6.65 12.47
CA SER A 21 -9.97 6.23 13.74
C SER A 21 -8.66 6.93 14.11
N GLY A 22 -7.95 7.48 13.13
CA GLY A 22 -6.65 8.12 13.31
C GLY A 22 -5.51 7.13 13.57
N ARG A 23 -5.75 5.82 13.48
CA ARG A 23 -4.70 4.82 13.61
C ARG A 23 -3.71 4.94 12.47
N SER A 24 -2.43 4.87 12.78
CA SER A 24 -1.39 5.09 11.80
C SER A 24 -0.21 4.12 11.88
N TRP A 25 0.36 3.88 10.70
CA TRP A 25 1.67 3.28 10.51
C TRP A 25 2.61 4.32 9.91
N HIS A 26 3.83 4.37 10.44
CA HIS A 26 4.88 5.27 9.99
C HIS A 26 6.17 4.49 9.81
N GLN A 27 7.11 5.07 9.08
CA GLN A 27 8.44 4.50 8.90
C GLN A 27 9.04 4.04 10.24
N GLY A 28 9.68 2.88 10.25
CA GLY A 28 10.37 2.35 11.43
C GLY A 28 9.44 1.79 12.51
N LEU A 29 8.12 1.74 12.29
CA LEU A 29 7.21 1.09 13.23
C LEU A 29 7.52 -0.42 13.32
N ALA A 30 7.62 -0.94 14.54
CA ALA A 30 7.88 -2.36 14.75
C ALA A 30 6.71 -3.24 14.30
N LYS A 31 7.01 -4.41 13.72
CA LYS A 31 6.01 -5.37 13.20
C LYS A 31 4.89 -5.67 14.21
N ALA A 32 5.26 -6.05 15.43
CA ALA A 32 4.27 -6.39 16.46
C ALA A 32 3.36 -5.20 16.81
N GLN A 33 3.88 -3.97 16.78
CA GLN A 33 3.07 -2.76 17.01
C GLN A 33 2.15 -2.48 15.81
N ALA A 34 2.64 -2.67 14.59
CA ALA A 34 1.84 -2.51 13.38
C ALA A 34 0.65 -3.48 13.36
N GLU A 35 0.90 -4.76 13.66
CA GLU A 35 -0.14 -5.80 13.75
C GLU A 35 -1.14 -5.49 14.88
N ALA A 36 -0.68 -5.13 16.07
CA ALA A 36 -1.55 -4.82 17.19
C ALA A 36 -2.44 -3.58 16.93
N ARG A 37 -1.89 -2.52 16.31
CA ARG A 37 -2.65 -1.30 15.99
C ARG A 37 -3.79 -1.55 15.01
N MET A 38 -3.62 -2.50 14.09
CA MET A 38 -4.59 -2.80 13.03
C MET A 38 -5.15 -4.22 13.13
N ALA A 39 -5.25 -4.75 14.36
CA ALA A 39 -5.59 -6.15 14.61
C ALA A 39 -6.91 -6.59 13.95
N GLU A 40 -7.90 -5.69 13.84
CA GLU A 40 -9.18 -6.01 13.17
C GLU A 40 -9.07 -6.19 11.65
N PHE A 41 -8.03 -5.63 11.03
CA PHE A 41 -7.78 -5.72 9.59
C PHE A 41 -6.76 -6.81 9.23
N PHE A 42 -6.08 -7.37 10.22
CA PHE A 42 -5.01 -8.33 10.03
C PHE A 42 -5.53 -9.65 9.44
N LYS A 43 -4.83 -10.18 8.42
CA LYS A 43 -5.19 -11.41 7.71
C LYS A 43 -4.16 -12.52 7.84
N GLY A 44 -2.91 -12.17 8.11
CA GLY A 44 -1.85 -13.16 8.27
C GLY A 44 -0.47 -12.55 8.11
N THR A 45 0.53 -13.38 8.36
CA THR A 45 1.93 -13.02 8.21
C THR A 45 2.67 -14.09 7.43
N HIS A 46 3.73 -13.68 6.76
CA HIS A 46 4.62 -14.56 6.02
C HIS A 46 6.06 -14.13 6.27
N ASP A 47 6.90 -15.05 6.74
CA ASP A 47 8.31 -14.80 7.08
C ASP A 47 9.17 -15.88 6.41
N HIS A 48 10.18 -15.43 5.66
CA HIS A 48 11.11 -16.31 4.95
C HIS A 48 12.40 -16.60 5.74
N GLY A 49 12.59 -16.01 6.92
CA GLY A 49 13.78 -16.19 7.75
C GLY A 49 15.03 -15.51 7.20
N ASN A 50 14.87 -14.48 6.36
CA ASN A 50 15.97 -13.78 5.68
C ASN A 50 16.07 -12.30 6.06
N GLY A 51 15.55 -11.93 7.23
CA GLY A 51 15.46 -10.54 7.69
C GLY A 51 14.22 -9.79 7.20
N TYR A 52 13.46 -10.37 6.25
CA TYR A 52 12.20 -9.81 5.76
C TYR A 52 10.98 -10.59 6.24
N ALA A 53 9.98 -9.86 6.74
CA ALA A 53 8.68 -10.40 7.08
C ALA A 53 7.58 -9.55 6.45
N TRP A 54 6.47 -10.18 6.09
CA TRP A 54 5.30 -9.54 5.48
C TRP A 54 4.07 -9.76 6.35
N SER A 55 3.22 -8.75 6.44
CA SER A 55 1.94 -8.82 7.14
C SER A 55 0.83 -8.31 6.22
N SER A 56 -0.22 -9.11 6.06
CA SER A 56 -1.34 -8.80 5.16
C SER A 56 -2.49 -8.19 5.93
N PHE A 57 -3.06 -7.11 5.39
CA PHE A 57 -4.21 -6.41 5.97
C PHE A 57 -5.26 -6.10 4.91
N SER A 58 -6.53 -6.17 5.26
CA SER A 58 -7.64 -5.75 4.39
C SER A 58 -8.89 -5.43 5.21
N GLY A 59 -9.85 -4.74 4.58
CA GLY A 59 -11.11 -4.33 5.21
C GLY A 59 -11.27 -2.82 5.40
N PHE A 60 -10.40 -2.03 4.74
CA PHE A 60 -10.49 -0.57 4.62
C PHE A 60 -10.53 -0.18 3.13
N ASP A 61 -10.86 1.08 2.86
CA ASP A 61 -10.99 1.63 1.52
C ASP A 61 -9.78 2.52 1.16
N PHE A 62 -9.42 2.59 -0.11
CA PHE A 62 -8.47 3.57 -0.66
C PHE A 62 -9.13 4.31 -1.81
N GLY A 63 -9.30 5.63 -1.67
CA GLY A 63 -10.04 6.43 -2.64
C GLY A 63 -11.49 5.98 -2.87
N GLY A 64 -12.11 5.35 -1.85
CA GLY A 64 -13.47 4.81 -1.90
C GLY A 64 -13.61 3.40 -2.48
N MET A 65 -12.50 2.73 -2.81
CA MET A 65 -12.51 1.34 -3.29
C MET A 65 -11.92 0.40 -2.23
N PRO A 66 -12.41 -0.85 -2.11
CA PRO A 66 -11.81 -1.84 -1.22
C PRO A 66 -10.32 -1.99 -1.45
N CYS A 67 -9.53 -1.99 -0.38
CA CYS A 67 -8.08 -2.00 -0.43
C CYS A 67 -7.50 -3.14 0.42
N TRP A 68 -6.37 -3.67 -0.03
CA TRP A 68 -5.52 -4.57 0.73
C TRP A 68 -4.08 -4.10 0.70
N LEU A 69 -3.38 -4.39 1.80
CA LEU A 69 -1.97 -4.05 1.96
C LEU A 69 -1.17 -5.31 2.28
N SER A 70 0.00 -5.43 1.67
CA SER A 70 1.09 -6.26 2.15
C SER A 70 2.16 -5.34 2.73
N VAL A 71 2.31 -5.38 4.04
CA VAL A 71 3.21 -4.51 4.79
C VAL A 71 4.50 -5.27 5.06
N GLY A 72 5.60 -4.79 4.48
CA GLY A 72 6.93 -5.38 4.52
C GLY A 72 7.80 -4.76 5.62
N PHE A 73 8.40 -5.63 6.42
CA PHE A 73 9.30 -5.30 7.51
C PHE A 73 10.68 -5.83 7.20
N HIS A 74 11.71 -5.01 7.41
CA HIS A 74 13.12 -5.42 7.35
C HIS A 74 13.72 -5.28 8.74
N GLU A 75 14.33 -6.35 9.26
CA GLU A 75 14.84 -6.42 10.65
C GLU A 75 13.78 -6.01 11.69
N GLY A 76 12.52 -6.39 11.43
CA GLY A 76 11.37 -6.13 12.30
C GLY A 76 10.77 -4.72 12.20
N LEU A 77 11.28 -3.84 11.34
CA LEU A 77 10.85 -2.45 11.20
C LEU A 77 10.17 -2.20 9.85
N LEU A 78 9.10 -1.38 9.84
CA LEU A 78 8.36 -1.04 8.63
C LEU A 78 9.28 -0.39 7.59
N ASN A 79 9.37 -1.02 6.42
CA ASN A 79 10.24 -0.59 5.33
C ASN A 79 9.51 -0.41 4.00
N MET A 80 8.47 -1.21 3.74
CA MET A 80 7.78 -1.18 2.46
C MET A 80 6.30 -1.53 2.63
N VAL A 81 5.46 -1.02 1.72
CA VAL A 81 4.05 -1.33 1.65
C VAL A 81 3.72 -1.61 0.19
N LEU A 82 3.13 -2.77 -0.09
CA LEU A 82 2.46 -3.05 -1.35
C LEU A 82 0.97 -2.87 -1.17
N MET A 83 0.32 -2.30 -2.17
CA MET A 83 -1.11 -1.98 -2.17
C MET A 83 -1.77 -2.51 -3.42
N GLY A 84 -2.99 -3.03 -3.27
CA GLY A 84 -3.91 -3.26 -4.39
C GLY A 84 -5.32 -2.80 -4.04
N VAL A 85 -6.12 -2.56 -5.08
CA VAL A 85 -7.50 -2.07 -4.95
C VAL A 85 -8.48 -2.86 -5.80
N GLY A 86 -9.65 -3.13 -5.24
CA GLY A 86 -10.71 -3.85 -5.92
C GLY A 86 -11.60 -2.89 -6.72
N LEU A 87 -11.39 -2.80 -8.03
CA LEU A 87 -12.24 -1.98 -8.89
C LEU A 87 -13.51 -2.74 -9.32
N PRO A 88 -14.69 -2.10 -9.29
CA PRO A 88 -15.93 -2.72 -9.75
C PRO A 88 -15.86 -3.01 -11.24
N GLY A 89 -16.20 -4.23 -11.63
CA GLY A 89 -16.19 -4.64 -13.04
C GLY A 89 -14.79 -4.82 -13.64
N ALA A 90 -13.75 -4.99 -12.80
CA ALA A 90 -12.45 -5.45 -13.27
C ALA A 90 -12.62 -6.77 -14.04
N GLN A 91 -12.23 -6.75 -15.32
CA GLN A 91 -12.41 -7.88 -16.22
C GLN A 91 -11.28 -8.88 -16.02
N GLU A 92 -11.67 -10.15 -15.92
CA GLU A 92 -10.76 -11.28 -15.85
C GLU A 92 -10.95 -12.21 -17.07
N GLU A 93 -9.86 -12.78 -17.55
CA GLU A 93 -9.81 -13.85 -18.54
C GLU A 93 -9.10 -15.06 -17.90
N ASP A 94 -9.78 -16.21 -17.84
CA ASP A 94 -9.29 -17.42 -17.16
C ASP A 94 -8.83 -17.20 -15.70
N GLY A 95 -9.47 -16.26 -14.99
CA GLY A 95 -9.15 -15.90 -13.61
C GLY A 95 -7.96 -14.95 -13.44
N TRP A 96 -7.44 -14.40 -14.53
CA TRP A 96 -6.39 -13.39 -14.53
C TRP A 96 -6.92 -12.03 -14.97
N PRO A 97 -6.47 -10.92 -14.37
CA PRO A 97 -6.90 -9.59 -14.79
C PRO A 97 -6.44 -9.31 -16.23
N THR A 98 -7.34 -8.77 -17.05
CA THR A 98 -7.00 -8.30 -18.40
C THR A 98 -6.07 -7.08 -18.33
N GLN A 99 -5.30 -6.81 -19.39
CA GLN A 99 -4.45 -5.60 -19.46
C GLN A 99 -5.26 -4.32 -19.20
N LYS A 100 -6.49 -4.24 -19.72
CA LYS A 100 -7.39 -3.11 -19.49
C LYS A 100 -7.77 -2.96 -18.01
N ALA A 101 -8.04 -4.06 -17.32
CA ALA A 101 -8.32 -4.03 -15.88
C ALA A 101 -7.11 -3.52 -15.08
N ILE A 102 -5.92 -3.99 -15.44
CA ILE A 102 -4.64 -3.57 -14.84
C ILE A 102 -4.38 -2.08 -15.08
N ASP A 103 -4.55 -1.60 -16.31
CA ASP A 103 -4.37 -0.18 -16.66
C ASP A 103 -5.35 0.72 -15.89
N ASN A 104 -6.60 0.27 -15.72
CA ASN A 104 -7.60 0.98 -14.92
C ASN A 104 -7.22 1.04 -13.44
N GLU A 105 -6.71 -0.04 -12.87
CA GLU A 105 -6.22 -0.07 -11.48
C GLU A 105 -5.06 0.93 -11.30
N ILE A 106 -4.08 0.89 -12.19
CA ILE A 106 -2.94 1.80 -12.18
C ILE A 106 -3.41 3.25 -12.27
N ALA A 107 -4.29 3.57 -13.23
CA ALA A 107 -4.82 4.91 -13.40
C ALA A 107 -5.60 5.39 -12.18
N PHE A 108 -6.41 4.52 -11.57
CA PHE A 108 -7.13 4.81 -10.34
C PHE A 108 -6.17 5.12 -9.20
N VAL A 109 -5.20 4.24 -8.92
CA VAL A 109 -4.27 4.40 -7.81
C VAL A 109 -3.45 5.68 -7.98
N ARG A 110 -2.93 5.95 -9.19
CA ARG A 110 -2.21 7.20 -9.49
C ARG A 110 -3.05 8.44 -9.23
N ARG A 111 -4.34 8.42 -9.59
CA ARG A 111 -5.24 9.54 -9.32
C ARG A 111 -5.41 9.79 -7.82
N VAL A 112 -5.59 8.74 -7.03
CA VAL A 112 -5.74 8.87 -5.56
C VAL A 112 -4.42 9.32 -4.92
N LEU A 113 -3.29 8.74 -5.33
CA LEU A 113 -1.96 9.17 -4.86
C LEU A 113 -1.68 10.63 -5.22
N HIS A 114 -2.05 11.07 -6.42
CA HIS A 114 -1.93 12.47 -6.83
C HIS A 114 -2.74 13.40 -5.92
N GLN A 115 -3.98 13.02 -5.61
CA GLN A 115 -4.85 13.78 -4.72
C GLN A 115 -4.31 13.87 -3.29
N GLN A 116 -3.72 12.79 -2.77
CA GLN A 116 -3.21 12.75 -1.39
C GLN A 116 -1.80 13.35 -1.24
N LEU A 117 -0.92 13.13 -2.22
CA LEU A 117 0.50 13.49 -2.14
C LEU A 117 0.88 14.74 -2.94
N GLY A 118 -0.06 15.30 -3.71
CA GLY A 118 0.14 16.55 -4.46
C GLY A 118 1.15 16.48 -5.61
N ARG A 119 1.55 15.27 -6.03
CA ARG A 119 2.54 15.05 -7.12
C ARG A 119 1.96 14.23 -8.26
N ASN A 120 2.42 14.45 -9.48
CA ASN A 120 1.98 13.66 -10.64
C ASN A 120 2.86 12.41 -10.78
N PHE A 121 2.22 11.25 -10.88
CA PHE A 121 2.89 9.93 -10.92
C PHE A 121 3.27 9.48 -12.33
N GLY A 122 2.84 10.21 -13.38
CA GLY A 122 3.16 9.88 -14.77
C GLY A 122 2.94 8.40 -15.05
N ASN A 123 4.02 7.69 -15.41
CA ASN A 123 4.01 6.26 -15.70
C ASN A 123 4.73 5.34 -14.71
N HIS A 124 5.29 5.85 -13.60
CA HIS A 124 6.23 5.06 -12.78
C HIS A 124 6.10 5.31 -11.27
N SER A 125 7.01 6.10 -10.72
CA SER A 125 7.19 6.36 -9.30
C SER A 125 7.54 7.83 -9.06
N VAL A 126 7.37 8.28 -7.82
CA VAL A 126 7.67 9.63 -7.38
C VAL A 126 8.45 9.54 -6.07
N SER A 127 9.60 10.19 -6.02
CA SER A 127 10.43 10.26 -4.82
C SER A 127 10.01 11.42 -3.90
N PHE A 128 10.16 11.19 -2.61
CA PHE A 128 9.88 12.10 -1.49
C PHE A 128 11.06 12.06 -0.51
N PRO A 129 11.21 13.05 0.40
CA PRO A 129 12.25 12.99 1.42
C PRO A 129 12.20 11.74 2.32
N TRP A 130 11.01 11.19 2.53
CA TRP A 130 10.78 9.98 3.32
C TRP A 130 10.91 8.66 2.52
N GLY A 131 11.02 8.72 1.18
CA GLY A 131 11.10 7.51 0.36
C GLY A 131 10.50 7.65 -1.05
N GLU A 132 9.77 6.65 -1.50
CA GLU A 132 9.17 6.58 -2.83
C GLU A 132 7.74 6.07 -2.75
N ALA A 133 6.87 6.58 -3.63
CA ALA A 133 5.57 5.99 -3.93
C ALA A 133 5.52 5.60 -5.41
N TRP A 134 4.82 4.52 -5.76
CA TRP A 134 4.66 4.10 -7.15
C TRP A 134 3.29 3.51 -7.45
N SER A 135 2.96 3.51 -8.75
CA SER A 135 1.90 2.69 -9.32
C SER A 135 2.22 2.45 -10.79
N ARG A 136 2.45 1.19 -11.17
CA ARG A 136 2.94 0.78 -12.50
C ARG A 136 2.54 -0.65 -12.82
N PHE A 137 2.69 -1.03 -14.08
CA PHE A 137 2.56 -2.42 -14.52
C PHE A 137 3.78 -3.22 -14.07
N ASP A 138 3.56 -4.39 -13.47
CA ASP A 138 4.60 -5.38 -13.23
C ASP A 138 4.54 -6.47 -14.32
N PRO A 139 5.50 -6.51 -15.25
CA PRO A 139 5.53 -7.52 -16.31
C PRO A 139 5.85 -8.92 -15.80
N LYS A 140 6.48 -9.06 -14.62
CA LYS A 140 6.80 -10.39 -14.06
C LYS A 140 5.56 -11.05 -13.48
N GLY A 141 4.76 -10.27 -12.76
CA GLY A 141 3.50 -10.72 -12.19
C GLY A 141 2.30 -10.61 -13.14
N PHE A 142 2.46 -9.94 -14.28
CA PHE A 142 1.37 -9.53 -15.18
C PHE A 142 0.21 -8.88 -14.39
N MET A 143 0.54 -7.87 -13.58
CA MET A 143 -0.41 -7.26 -12.65
C MET A 143 -0.13 -5.77 -12.42
N ALA A 144 -1.09 -5.07 -11.84
CA ALA A 144 -0.84 -3.76 -11.26
C ALA A 144 0.07 -3.90 -10.03
N SER A 145 1.07 -3.04 -9.92
CA SER A 145 1.94 -2.94 -8.75
C SER A 145 1.92 -1.51 -8.25
N ALA A 146 1.48 -1.33 -7.00
CA ALA A 146 1.51 -0.04 -6.33
C ALA A 146 2.00 -0.19 -4.89
N GLY A 147 2.53 0.89 -4.34
CA GLY A 147 3.07 0.84 -2.99
C GLY A 147 3.89 2.06 -2.59
N LEU A 148 4.47 1.94 -1.41
CA LEU A 148 5.41 2.87 -0.79
C LEU A 148 6.67 2.12 -0.36
N SER A 149 7.82 2.76 -0.47
CA SER A 149 9.07 2.29 0.14
C SER A 149 9.67 3.44 0.92
N TYR A 150 10.12 3.16 2.13
CA TYR A 150 10.71 4.16 2.99
C TYR A 150 12.23 4.17 2.78
N ALA A 151 12.81 5.36 2.63
CA ALA A 151 14.25 5.49 2.55
C ALA A 151 14.84 5.01 3.87
N SER A 152 15.71 4.00 3.86
CA SER A 152 16.55 3.71 5.02
C SER A 152 17.20 5.03 5.42
N GLY A 153 16.88 5.57 6.61
CA GLY A 153 17.53 6.79 7.09
C GLY A 153 19.05 6.64 6.98
N PRO A 154 19.82 7.73 6.91
CA PRO A 154 21.28 7.62 6.91
C PRO A 154 21.68 6.69 8.06
N THR A 155 22.35 5.58 7.73
CA THR A 155 23.06 4.79 8.72
C THR A 155 23.92 5.78 9.50
N ALA A 156 23.60 5.96 10.78
CA ALA A 156 24.42 6.71 11.71
C ALA A 156 25.83 6.12 11.79
#